data_AF-A0A7S2VXK9-F1
#
_entry.id   AF-A0A7S2VXK9-F1
#
_cell.length_a   1.000
_cell.length_b   1.000
_cell.length_c   1.000
_cell.angle_alpha   90.00
_cell.angle_beta   90.00
_cell.angle_gamma   90.00
#
_symmetry.space_group_name_H-M   'P 1'
#
loop_
_entity.id
_entity.type
_entity.pdbx_description
1 polymer ?
#
loop_
_entity_poly.entity_id
_entity_poly.type
_entity_poly.pdbx_seq_one_letter_code
_entity_poly.pdbx_strand_id
1 'polypeptide(L)'
;DEVAGWGLRARKDLGVNECALSVPRAAWVTVDKAKADGEIGAAFSDAQYNLASWTTLALYVLKERERGDKAKFAAYAKTLPRTLDAPLFWSAEELAMIAGTQLLDNAAGYDTYIRQVYDDLSQDFFVKYADVFDVNTTFDEASFRWAFGILRSRALPPCEGANIALIPGLDLVNHSSLSSAKWST
;
A
#
# COMPACT_ATOMS: atom_id res chain seq x y z
N ASP A 1 6.61 24.53 9.98
CA ASP A 1 5.39 23.70 9.89
C ASP A 1 5.28 23.07 8.51
N GLU A 2 6.08 22.03 8.27
CA GLU A 2 6.02 21.27 7.03
C GLU A 2 5.18 20.02 7.30
N VAL A 3 3.90 20.08 6.92
CA VAL A 3 2.97 18.97 7.10
C VAL A 3 3.22 17.97 5.97
N ALA A 4 3.99 16.92 6.25
CA ALA A 4 4.01 15.62 5.56
C ALA A 4 3.61 15.61 4.06
N GLY A 5 4.39 16.27 3.20
CA GLY A 5 4.21 16.21 1.73
C GLY A 5 2.84 16.72 1.25
N TRP A 6 2.02 15.83 0.67
CA TRP A 6 0.69 16.18 0.16
C TRP A 6 -0.36 16.17 1.27
N GLY A 7 -1.32 17.09 1.20
CA GLY A 7 -2.43 17.18 2.15
C GLY A 7 -3.67 17.83 1.55
N LEU A 8 -4.83 17.62 2.17
CA LEU A 8 -6.06 18.31 1.81
C LEU A 8 -6.19 19.65 2.55
N ARG A 9 -6.66 20.67 1.81
CA ARG A 9 -7.00 21.99 2.37
C ARG A 9 -8.41 22.37 1.96
N ALA A 10 -9.23 22.80 2.94
CA ALA A 10 -10.57 23.30 2.67
C ALA A 10 -10.50 24.58 1.82
N ARG A 11 -11.30 24.63 0.74
CA ARG A 11 -11.45 25.83 -0.11
C ARG A 11 -12.56 26.78 0.34
N LYS A 12 -13.39 26.32 1.26
CA LYS A 12 -14.50 27.04 1.90
C LYS A 12 -14.59 26.55 3.34
N ASP A 13 -15.31 27.28 4.18
CA ASP A 13 -15.63 26.83 5.52
C ASP A 13 -16.46 25.54 5.44
N LEU A 14 -16.15 24.59 6.32
CA LEU A 14 -16.85 23.32 6.45
C LEU A 14 -17.60 23.31 7.78
N GLY A 15 -18.88 22.98 7.74
CA GLY A 15 -19.69 22.79 8.94
C GLY A 15 -19.27 21.54 9.72
N VAL A 16 -19.62 21.51 11.01
CA VAL A 16 -19.47 20.29 11.83
C VAL A 16 -20.32 19.18 11.21
N ASN A 17 -19.72 18.00 11.02
CA ASN A 17 -20.32 16.84 10.34
C ASN A 17 -20.66 17.05 8.85
N GLU A 18 -20.22 18.14 8.20
CA GLU A 18 -20.34 18.27 6.75
C GLU A 18 -19.45 17.23 6.06
N CYS A 19 -19.99 16.58 5.02
CA CYS A 19 -19.21 15.67 4.20
C CYS A 19 -18.12 16.44 3.44
N ALA A 20 -16.86 16.29 3.88
CA ALA A 20 -15.72 16.95 3.25
C ALA A 20 -15.27 16.30 1.93
N LEU A 21 -15.43 14.97 1.83
CA LEU A 21 -15.04 14.16 0.67
C LEU A 21 -15.91 12.91 0.59
N SER A 22 -16.29 12.53 -0.62
CA SER A 22 -16.91 11.24 -0.93
C SER A 22 -16.15 10.60 -2.10
N VAL A 23 -15.80 9.32 -1.97
CA VAL A 23 -15.09 8.57 -3.00
C VAL A 23 -15.94 7.36 -3.40
N PRO A 24 -16.36 7.24 -4.67
CA PRO A 24 -17.17 6.10 -5.09
C PRO A 24 -16.38 4.79 -4.96
N ARG A 25 -17.03 3.69 -4.52
CA ARG A 25 -16.43 2.35 -4.42
C ARG A 25 -15.76 1.90 -5.74
N ALA A 26 -16.28 2.35 -6.88
CA ALA A 26 -15.70 2.11 -8.20
C ALA A 26 -14.27 2.67 -8.36
N ALA A 27 -13.86 3.66 -7.56
CA ALA A 27 -12.51 4.24 -7.56
C ALA A 27 -11.53 3.53 -6.59
N TRP A 28 -12.02 2.69 -5.68
CA TRP A 28 -11.16 2.04 -4.68
C TRP A 28 -10.20 1.04 -5.33
N VAL A 29 -9.00 0.86 -4.79
CA VAL A 29 -8.10 -0.24 -5.19
C VAL A 29 -8.24 -1.34 -4.15
N THR A 30 -8.79 -2.48 -4.57
CA THR A 30 -9.18 -3.59 -3.70
C THR A 30 -8.61 -4.92 -4.18
N VAL A 31 -8.56 -5.90 -3.29
CA VAL A 31 -8.19 -7.29 -3.62
C VAL A 31 -9.11 -7.87 -4.69
N ASP A 32 -10.41 -7.58 -4.64
CA ASP A 32 -11.36 -8.09 -5.64
C ASP A 32 -11.06 -7.53 -7.04
N LYS A 33 -10.65 -6.26 -7.14
CA LYS A 33 -10.23 -5.67 -8.42
C LYS A 33 -8.90 -6.24 -8.90
N ALA A 34 -8.00 -6.59 -7.98
CA ALA A 34 -6.76 -7.28 -8.31
C ALA A 34 -7.06 -8.67 -8.90
N LYS A 35 -7.97 -9.43 -8.27
CA LYS A 35 -8.39 -10.76 -8.74
C LYS A 35 -9.21 -10.74 -10.04
N ALA A 36 -9.96 -9.67 -10.27
CA ALA A 36 -10.71 -9.45 -11.51
C ALA A 36 -9.84 -8.82 -12.63
N ASP A 37 -8.55 -8.59 -12.40
CA ASP A 37 -7.66 -8.05 -13.42
C ASP A 37 -7.38 -9.08 -14.52
N GLY A 38 -7.42 -8.66 -15.79
CA GLY A 38 -7.30 -9.57 -16.92
C GLY A 38 -5.90 -10.16 -17.14
N GLU A 39 -4.86 -9.60 -16.51
CA GLU A 39 -3.47 -10.05 -16.69
C GLU A 39 -2.97 -10.83 -15.46
N ILE A 40 -3.19 -10.29 -14.26
CA ILE A 40 -2.69 -10.87 -13.00
C ILE A 40 -3.77 -11.63 -12.21
N GLY A 41 -5.05 -11.47 -12.56
CA GLY A 41 -6.16 -11.97 -11.76
C GLY A 41 -6.21 -13.49 -11.67
N ALA A 42 -5.79 -14.19 -12.73
CA ALA A 42 -5.66 -15.65 -12.74
C ALA A 42 -4.62 -16.12 -11.72
N ALA A 43 -3.45 -15.46 -11.66
CA ALA A 43 -2.39 -15.79 -10.70
C ALA A 43 -2.86 -15.60 -9.25
N PHE A 44 -3.60 -14.51 -8.97
CA PHE A 44 -4.14 -14.24 -7.63
C PHE A 44 -5.32 -15.12 -7.22
N SER A 45 -5.92 -15.82 -8.18
CA SER A 45 -7.04 -16.74 -7.94
C SER A 45 -6.59 -18.20 -7.93
N ASP A 46 -5.28 -18.45 -8.09
CA ASP A 46 -4.71 -19.78 -8.01
C ASP A 46 -4.78 -20.32 -6.58
N ALA A 47 -5.58 -21.38 -6.41
CA ALA A 47 -5.82 -22.03 -5.12
C ALA A 47 -4.55 -22.62 -4.49
N GLN A 48 -3.46 -22.81 -5.25
CA GLN A 48 -2.19 -23.31 -4.74
C GLN A 48 -1.50 -22.32 -3.77
N TYR A 49 -1.62 -21.00 -3.99
CA TYR A 49 -0.75 -20.01 -3.34
C TYR A 49 -1.35 -19.27 -2.15
N ASN A 50 -2.66 -19.39 -1.93
CA ASN A 50 -3.42 -18.76 -0.82
C ASN A 50 -2.85 -17.40 -0.36
N LEU A 51 -2.69 -16.46 -1.29
CA LEU A 51 -2.02 -15.19 -1.00
C LEU A 51 -2.77 -14.39 0.06
N ALA A 52 -2.04 -13.86 1.03
CA ALA A 52 -2.59 -12.89 1.95
C ALA A 52 -3.10 -11.66 1.16
N SER A 53 -4.14 -11.03 1.67
CA SER A 53 -4.77 -9.91 0.96
C SER A 53 -3.87 -8.70 0.79
N TRP A 54 -3.01 -8.44 1.77
CA TRP A 54 -2.01 -7.38 1.65
C TRP A 54 -0.95 -7.72 0.59
N THR A 55 -0.54 -8.98 0.48
CA THR A 55 0.40 -9.44 -0.54
C THR A 55 -0.20 -9.27 -1.93
N THR A 56 -1.46 -9.71 -2.11
CA THR A 56 -2.20 -9.54 -3.37
C THR A 56 -2.29 -8.06 -3.77
N LEU A 57 -2.64 -7.18 -2.82
CA LEU A 57 -2.76 -5.75 -3.09
C LEU A 57 -1.40 -5.10 -3.35
N ALA A 58 -0.33 -5.53 -2.67
CA ALA A 58 1.03 -5.03 -2.90
C ALA A 58 1.52 -5.36 -4.31
N LEU A 59 1.33 -6.61 -4.76
CA LEU A 59 1.66 -7.04 -6.11
C LEU A 59 0.81 -6.29 -7.16
N TYR A 60 -0.47 -6.03 -6.87
CA TYR A 60 -1.30 -5.24 -7.78
C TYR A 60 -0.81 -3.79 -7.91
N VAL A 61 -0.40 -3.16 -6.81
CA VAL A 61 0.21 -1.82 -6.83
C VAL A 61 1.48 -1.79 -7.67
N LEU A 62 2.34 -2.81 -7.55
CA LEU A 62 3.54 -2.93 -8.38
C LEU A 62 3.21 -3.12 -9.85
N LYS A 63 2.23 -3.99 -10.18
CA LYS A 63 1.80 -4.18 -11.56
C LYS A 63 1.28 -2.89 -12.18
N GLU A 64 0.52 -2.11 -11.44
CA GLU A 64 -0.02 -0.83 -11.92
C GLU A 64 1.08 0.22 -12.04
N ARG A 65 2.14 0.13 -11.24
CA ARG A 65 3.35 0.95 -11.43
C ARG A 65 4.11 0.55 -12.70
N GLU A 66 4.23 -0.74 -12.99
CA GLU A 66 4.82 -1.27 -14.24
C GLU A 66 4.07 -0.76 -15.48
N ARG A 67 2.73 -0.79 -15.43
CA ARG A 67 1.84 -0.34 -16.52
C ARG A 67 1.96 1.15 -16.82
N GLY A 68 2.46 1.95 -15.87
CA GLY A 68 2.65 3.39 -16.03
C GLY A 68 1.37 4.11 -16.44
N ASP A 69 1.40 4.82 -17.58
CA ASP A 69 0.25 5.60 -18.07
C ASP A 69 -0.94 4.73 -18.52
N LYS A 70 -0.73 3.42 -18.73
CA LYS A 70 -1.81 2.47 -19.09
C LYS A 70 -2.51 1.89 -17.87
N ALA A 71 -2.03 2.18 -16.65
CA ALA A 71 -2.59 1.64 -15.43
C ALA A 71 -4.01 2.16 -15.18
N LYS A 72 -4.87 1.30 -14.64
CA LYS A 72 -6.26 1.64 -14.29
C LYS A 72 -6.34 2.80 -13.30
N PHE A 73 -5.36 2.90 -12.40
CA PHE A 73 -5.24 3.99 -11.44
C PHE A 73 -3.94 4.80 -11.59
N ALA A 74 -3.45 4.97 -12.83
CA ALA A 74 -2.20 5.70 -13.13
C ALA A 74 -2.10 7.07 -12.42
N ALA A 75 -3.19 7.84 -12.41
CA ALA A 75 -3.22 9.15 -11.74
C ALA A 75 -2.98 9.05 -10.23
N TYR A 76 -3.57 8.04 -9.58
CA TYR A 76 -3.37 7.78 -8.15
C TYR A 76 -1.99 7.18 -7.87
N ALA A 77 -1.51 6.25 -8.70
CA ALA A 77 -0.17 5.67 -8.55
C ALA A 77 0.92 6.77 -8.58
N LYS A 78 0.74 7.83 -9.39
CA LYS A 78 1.63 8.99 -9.44
C LYS A 78 1.63 9.86 -8.18
N THR A 79 0.57 9.80 -7.36
CA THR A 79 0.51 10.54 -6.08
C THR A 79 1.15 9.79 -4.92
N LEU A 80 1.44 8.48 -5.11
CA LEU A 80 2.11 7.70 -4.07
C LEU A 80 3.55 8.19 -3.86
N PRO A 81 4.01 8.25 -2.60
CA PRO A 81 5.36 8.71 -2.29
C PRO A 81 6.40 7.71 -2.83
N ARG A 82 7.49 8.25 -3.39
CA ARG A 82 8.60 7.44 -3.91
C ARG A 82 9.48 6.87 -2.80
N THR A 83 9.61 7.61 -1.71
CA THR A 83 10.33 7.23 -0.49
C THR A 83 9.38 7.29 0.69
N LEU A 84 9.64 6.47 1.70
CA LEU A 84 8.84 6.40 2.92
C LEU A 84 9.74 6.64 4.11
N ASP A 85 9.29 7.50 5.02
CA ASP A 85 9.99 7.78 6.26
C ASP A 85 9.39 6.91 7.37
N ALA A 86 9.89 5.69 7.48
CA ALA A 86 9.52 4.75 8.53
C ALA A 86 10.75 3.90 8.89
N PRO A 87 10.85 3.39 10.14
CA PRO A 87 12.00 2.59 10.58
C PRO A 87 12.39 1.43 9.67
N LEU A 88 11.44 0.87 8.91
CA LEU A 88 11.69 -0.17 7.91
C LEU A 88 12.67 0.28 6.78
N PHE A 89 12.76 1.58 6.53
CA PHE A 89 13.53 2.18 5.43
C PHE A 89 14.73 3.02 5.92
N TRP A 90 14.96 3.07 7.23
CA TRP A 90 16.01 3.86 7.84
C TRP A 90 17.39 3.20 7.68
N SER A 91 18.43 4.02 7.68
CA SER A 91 19.83 3.56 7.71
C SER A 91 20.18 2.96 9.08
N ALA A 92 21.33 2.29 9.16
CA ALA A 92 21.82 1.75 10.42
C ALA A 92 22.06 2.85 11.47
N GLU A 93 22.54 4.03 11.04
CA GLU A 93 22.77 5.20 11.88
C GLU A 93 21.44 5.76 12.41
N GLU A 94 20.40 5.83 11.58
CA GLU A 94 19.07 6.27 11.98
C GLU A 94 18.42 5.28 12.96
N LEU A 95 18.56 3.98 12.72
CA LEU A 95 18.08 2.94 13.65
C LEU A 95 18.82 2.96 14.99
N ALA A 96 20.11 3.31 15.01
CA ALA A 96 20.87 3.46 16.24
C ALA A 96 20.29 4.55 17.17
N MET A 97 19.62 5.56 16.61
CA MET A 97 18.96 6.62 17.38
C MET A 97 17.76 6.13 18.19
N ILE A 98 17.15 5.01 17.80
CA ILE A 98 16.02 4.39 18.51
C ILE A 98 16.43 3.11 19.27
N ALA A 99 17.73 2.89 19.47
CA ALA A 99 18.24 1.75 20.23
C ALA A 99 17.66 1.70 21.65
N GLY A 100 17.29 0.49 22.09
CA GLY A 100 16.67 0.26 23.40
C GLY A 100 15.17 0.54 23.45
N THR A 101 14.55 0.98 22.35
CA THR A 101 13.08 1.10 22.26
C THR A 101 12.47 -0.17 21.68
N GLN A 102 11.23 -0.48 22.08
CA GLN A 102 10.44 -1.56 21.45
C GLN A 102 10.20 -1.32 19.95
N LEU A 103 10.27 -0.06 19.50
CA LEU A 103 10.11 0.28 18.09
C LEU A 103 11.19 -0.37 17.22
N LEU A 104 12.43 -0.45 17.69
CA LEU A 104 13.52 -1.09 16.97
C LEU A 104 13.25 -2.59 16.76
N ASP A 105 12.87 -3.29 17.84
CA ASP A 105 12.54 -4.72 17.78
C ASP A 105 11.35 -4.99 16.85
N ASN A 106 10.32 -4.14 16.91
CA ASN A 106 9.17 -4.23 16.02
C ASN A 106 9.58 -4.02 14.55
N ALA A 107 10.42 -3.03 14.27
CA ALA A 107 10.89 -2.75 12.91
C ALA A 107 11.69 -3.94 12.34
N ALA A 108 12.59 -4.52 13.15
CA ALA A 108 13.36 -5.71 12.77
C ALA A 108 12.45 -6.93 12.54
N GLY A 109 11.42 -7.11 13.38
CA GLY A 109 10.43 -8.17 13.21
C GLY A 109 9.64 -8.03 11.91
N TYR A 110 9.20 -6.82 11.56
CA TYR A 110 8.55 -6.56 10.27
C TYR A 110 9.49 -6.79 9.09
N ASP A 111 10.74 -6.33 9.15
CA ASP A 111 11.70 -6.53 8.06
C ASP A 111 11.93 -8.04 7.80
N THR A 112 12.16 -8.81 8.87
CA THR A 112 12.32 -10.27 8.79
C THR A 112 11.09 -10.93 8.16
N TYR A 113 9.90 -10.58 8.62
CA TYR A 113 8.66 -11.14 8.11
C TYR A 113 8.44 -10.83 6.62
N ILE A 114 8.66 -9.58 6.19
CA ILE A 114 8.44 -9.16 4.80
C ILE A 114 9.42 -9.85 3.86
N ARG A 115 10.70 -9.99 4.27
CA ARG A 115 11.72 -10.72 3.52
C ARG A 115 11.33 -12.18 3.35
N GLN A 116 10.90 -12.85 4.42
CA GLN A 116 10.47 -14.25 4.33
C GLN A 116 9.30 -14.42 3.35
N VAL A 117 8.30 -13.53 3.39
CA VAL A 117 7.17 -13.58 2.45
C VAL A 117 7.64 -13.38 1.01
N TYR A 118 8.60 -12.47 0.77
CA TYR A 118 9.17 -12.26 -0.54
C TYR A 118 9.97 -13.48 -1.04
N ASP A 119 10.75 -14.10 -0.16
CA ASP A 119 11.52 -15.31 -0.47
C ASP A 119 10.60 -16.46 -0.85
N ASP A 120 9.51 -16.67 -0.10
CA ASP A 120 8.50 -17.69 -0.39
C ASP A 120 7.83 -17.46 -1.75
N LEU A 121 7.50 -16.19 -2.08
CA LEU A 121 6.98 -15.83 -3.40
C LEU A 121 8.00 -16.09 -4.51
N SER A 122 9.27 -15.77 -4.25
CA SER A 122 10.36 -15.89 -5.23
C SER A 122 10.73 -17.33 -5.56
N GLN A 123 10.54 -18.26 -4.62
CA GLN A 123 10.86 -19.67 -4.82
C GLN A 123 9.84 -20.43 -5.66
N ASP A 124 8.56 -20.02 -5.64
CA ASP A 124 7.48 -20.76 -6.30
C ASP A 124 6.56 -19.84 -7.11
N PHE A 125 5.88 -18.87 -6.48
CA PHE A 125 4.87 -18.05 -7.14
C PHE A 125 5.41 -17.27 -8.35
N PHE A 126 6.53 -16.56 -8.19
CA PHE A 126 7.14 -15.81 -9.28
C PHE A 126 7.79 -16.72 -10.33
N VAL A 127 8.19 -17.94 -9.97
CA VAL A 127 8.71 -18.92 -10.93
C VAL A 127 7.58 -19.41 -11.84
N LYS A 128 6.40 -19.71 -11.27
CA LYS A 128 5.23 -20.16 -12.05
C LYS A 128 4.65 -19.06 -12.94
N TYR A 129 4.63 -17.82 -12.45
CA TYR A 129 4.04 -16.67 -13.12
C TYR A 129 5.09 -15.65 -13.62
N ALA A 130 6.25 -16.16 -14.06
CA ALA A 130 7.39 -15.35 -14.48
C ALA A 130 7.11 -14.48 -15.73
N ASP A 131 6.12 -14.87 -16.54
CA ASP A 131 5.64 -14.10 -17.69
C ASP A 131 4.85 -12.84 -17.27
N VAL A 132 4.32 -12.84 -16.05
CA VAL A 132 3.47 -11.76 -15.54
C VAL A 132 4.20 -10.88 -14.51
N PHE A 133 5.09 -11.47 -13.71
CA PHE A 133 5.81 -10.81 -12.62
C PHE A 133 7.33 -10.83 -12.84
N ASP A 134 7.87 -9.77 -13.47
CA ASP A 134 9.32 -9.66 -13.68
C ASP A 134 10.04 -9.18 -12.40
N VAL A 135 10.62 -10.14 -11.69
CA VAL A 135 11.41 -9.92 -10.47
C VAL A 135 12.73 -9.18 -10.69
N ASN A 136 13.21 -9.09 -11.94
CA ASN A 136 14.46 -8.38 -12.26
C ASN A 136 14.25 -6.88 -12.44
N THR A 137 12.99 -6.42 -12.49
CA THR A 137 12.67 -5.02 -12.77
C THR A 137 11.67 -4.41 -11.78
N THR A 138 10.42 -4.89 -11.76
CA THR A 138 9.33 -4.23 -11.02
C THR A 138 8.89 -4.98 -9.78
N PHE A 139 9.14 -6.29 -9.74
CA PHE A 139 8.77 -7.18 -8.65
C PHE A 139 9.97 -7.59 -7.79
N ASP A 140 11.02 -6.77 -7.76
CA ASP A 140 12.18 -6.98 -6.88
C ASP A 140 11.81 -6.78 -5.39
N GLU A 141 12.68 -7.24 -4.49
CA GLU A 141 12.44 -7.19 -3.04
C GLU A 141 12.27 -5.75 -2.52
N ALA A 142 13.04 -4.79 -3.03
CA ALA A 142 12.94 -3.40 -2.60
C ALA A 142 11.62 -2.78 -3.04
N SER A 143 11.17 -3.07 -4.26
CA SER A 143 9.86 -2.70 -4.78
C SER A 143 8.73 -3.32 -3.96
N PHE A 144 8.84 -4.61 -3.59
CA PHE A 144 7.87 -5.28 -2.71
C PHE A 144 7.81 -4.66 -1.30
N ARG A 145 8.96 -4.38 -0.68
CA ARG A 145 9.04 -3.68 0.61
C ARG A 145 8.45 -2.28 0.55
N TRP A 146 8.68 -1.54 -0.55
CA TRP A 146 8.03 -0.25 -0.79
C TRP A 146 6.51 -0.38 -0.87
N ALA A 147 5.99 -1.36 -1.63
CA ALA A 147 4.55 -1.58 -1.75
C ALA A 147 3.91 -1.94 -0.39
N PHE A 148 4.58 -2.77 0.42
CA PHE A 148 4.16 -3.02 1.80
C PHE A 148 4.06 -1.72 2.63
N GLY A 149 5.09 -0.86 2.55
CA GLY A 149 5.10 0.42 3.25
C GLY A 149 3.97 1.37 2.80
N ILE A 150 3.64 1.39 1.50
CA ILE A 150 2.48 2.11 0.97
C ILE A 150 1.19 1.59 1.62
N LEU A 151 0.99 0.28 1.65
CA LEU A 151 -0.22 -0.29 2.26
C LEU A 151 -0.28 0.01 3.76
N ARG A 152 0.83 -0.10 4.48
CA ARG A 152 0.85 0.13 5.93
C ARG A 152 0.52 1.58 6.30
N SER A 153 0.87 2.53 5.44
CA SER A 153 0.67 3.97 5.68
C SER A 153 -0.64 4.52 5.09
N ARG A 154 -1.21 3.89 4.07
CA ARG A 154 -2.34 4.45 3.29
C ARG A 154 -3.55 3.54 3.16
N ALA A 155 -3.42 2.24 3.41
CA ALA A 155 -4.55 1.34 3.31
C ALA A 155 -5.51 1.54 4.48
N LEU A 156 -6.80 1.54 4.17
CA LEU A 156 -7.86 1.64 5.15
C LEU A 156 -8.46 0.26 5.42
N PRO A 157 -8.89 0.00 6.66
CA PRO A 157 -9.55 -1.25 7.01
C PRO A 157 -10.87 -1.42 6.24
N PRO A 158 -11.40 -2.65 6.16
CA PRO A 158 -12.72 -2.94 5.60
C PRO A 158 -13.77 -1.99 6.16
N CYS A 159 -14.61 -1.42 5.29
CA CYS A 159 -15.85 -0.82 5.75
C CYS A 159 -17.01 -1.84 5.74
N GLU A 160 -16.94 -2.87 4.88
CA GLU A 160 -17.91 -3.98 4.79
C GLU A 160 -17.22 -5.26 4.26
N GLY A 161 -16.88 -6.22 5.15
CA GLY A 161 -16.64 -7.63 4.81
C GLY A 161 -15.41 -8.02 3.97
N ALA A 162 -14.75 -7.11 3.24
CA ALA A 162 -13.55 -7.39 2.44
C ALA A 162 -12.32 -6.68 3.01
N ASN A 163 -11.17 -7.34 2.91
CA ASN A 163 -9.82 -6.89 3.25
C ASN A 163 -9.45 -5.43 2.90
N ILE A 164 -8.29 -4.99 3.41
CA ILE A 164 -7.71 -3.65 3.21
C ILE A 164 -7.86 -3.09 1.78
N ALA A 165 -8.02 -1.76 1.68
CA ALA A 165 -8.15 -1.06 0.40
C ALA A 165 -7.36 0.25 0.37
N LEU A 166 -6.90 0.65 -0.81
CA LEU A 166 -6.43 2.02 -1.05
C LEU A 166 -7.59 2.83 -1.64
N ILE A 167 -7.86 4.00 -1.06
CA ILE A 167 -8.98 4.86 -1.47
C ILE A 167 -8.40 6.18 -1.97
N PRO A 168 -8.25 6.36 -3.30
CA PRO A 168 -7.60 7.54 -3.87
C PRO A 168 -8.18 8.85 -3.34
N GLY A 169 -7.31 9.72 -2.85
CA GLY A 169 -7.66 11.04 -2.33
C GLY A 169 -8.06 11.05 -0.86
N LEU A 170 -8.58 9.93 -0.33
CA LEU A 170 -8.87 9.78 1.09
C LEU A 170 -7.58 9.64 1.92
N ASP A 171 -6.59 8.96 1.34
CA ASP A 171 -5.25 8.75 1.89
C ASP A 171 -4.34 10.01 1.83
N LEU A 172 -4.87 11.14 1.36
CA LEU A 172 -4.23 12.47 1.43
C LEU A 172 -4.65 13.25 2.68
N VAL A 173 -5.58 12.72 3.49
CA VAL A 173 -5.97 13.36 4.74
C VAL A 173 -4.94 13.02 5.81
N ASN A 174 -4.09 14.00 6.13
CA ASN A 174 -3.07 13.87 7.15
C ASN A 174 -3.66 13.73 8.56
N HIS A 175 -2.97 12.99 9.42
CA HIS A 175 -3.35 12.82 10.81
C HIS A 175 -3.10 14.12 11.61
N SER A 176 -4.00 14.40 12.56
CA SER A 176 -3.80 15.41 13.61
C SER A 176 -4.44 14.91 14.88
N SER A 177 -3.75 15.04 16.02
CA SER A 177 -4.29 14.69 17.35
C SER A 177 -5.49 15.56 17.75
N LEU A 178 -5.72 16.67 17.04
CA LEU A 178 -6.85 17.57 17.24
C LEU A 178 -8.04 17.26 16.29
N SER A 179 -7.89 16.28 15.39
CA SER A 179 -8.92 15.95 14.41
C SER A 179 -10.03 15.11 15.01
N SER A 180 -11.27 15.46 14.71
CA SER A 180 -12.48 14.68 15.00
C SER A 180 -13.11 14.07 13.74
N ALA A 181 -12.41 14.15 12.59
CA ALA A 181 -12.89 13.59 11.33
C ALA A 181 -13.01 12.05 11.43
N LYS A 182 -14.13 11.52 10.93
CA LYS A 182 -14.43 10.08 10.93
C LYS A 182 -14.82 9.64 9.52
N TRP A 183 -14.44 8.41 9.18
CA TRP A 183 -14.92 7.76 7.97
C TRP A 183 -16.24 7.05 8.26
N SER A 184 -17.21 7.21 7.38
CA SER A 184 -18.45 6.43 7.37
C SER A 184 -18.72 5.93 5.96
N THR A 185 -19.44 4.82 5.85
CA THR A 185 -19.79 4.17 4.58
C THR A 185 -21.27 4.00 4.38
#